data_AF-A0A4C9GZA0-F1
#
_entry.id   AF-A0A4C9GZA0-F1
#
_cell.length_a   1.000
_cell.length_b   1.000
_cell.length_c   1.000
_cell.angle_alpha   90.00
_cell.angle_beta   90.00
_cell.angle_gamma   90.00
#
_symmetry.space_group_name_H-M   'P 1'
#
loop_
_entity.id
_entity.type
_entity.pdbx_description
1 polymer ?
#
loop_
_entity_poly.entity_id
_entity_poly.type
_entity_poly.pdbx_seq_one_letter_code
_entity_poly.pdbx_strand_id
1 'polypeptide(L)'
;MTPYLLKLLRGETKYGSLKYLDQDALNIAFNMNNIYLAKDFDTIYTLKNELYDRSHRKYQQTITDKTVLIHYTGITKPWHSWAGYPSASYFNIAREQSPWKKYPLKEARTVAEMQKQYKHLFAHGEYIKGITSLIKYKLKK
;
A
#
# COMPACT_ATOMS: atom_id res chain seq x y z
N MET A 1 12.37 -3.31 -29.75
CA MET A 1 11.06 -2.73 -29.42
C MET A 1 10.32 -2.43 -30.71
N THR A 2 9.08 -2.89 -30.89
CA THR A 2 8.36 -2.73 -32.17
C THR A 2 7.74 -1.33 -32.30
N PRO A 3 7.46 -0.85 -33.53
CA PRO A 3 6.77 0.44 -33.72
C PRO A 3 5.42 0.52 -33.01
N TYR A 4 4.71 -0.61 -32.88
CA TYR A 4 3.44 -0.67 -32.15
C TYR A 4 3.61 -0.45 -30.65
N LEU A 5 4.63 -1.07 -30.02
CA LEU A 5 4.91 -0.87 -28.60
C LEU A 5 5.32 0.58 -28.30
N LEU A 6 6.05 1.24 -29.22
CA LEU A 6 6.37 2.65 -29.09
C LEU A 6 5.10 3.54 -29.12
N LYS A 7 4.13 3.22 -29.99
CA LYS A 7 2.83 3.92 -30.01
C LYS A 7 2.06 3.73 -28.71
N LEU A 8 2.07 2.52 -28.14
CA LEU A 8 1.47 2.24 -26.82
C LEU A 8 2.13 3.07 -25.72
N LEU A 9 3.47 3.11 -25.67
CA LEU A 9 4.22 3.90 -24.67
C LEU A 9 3.93 5.41 -24.76
N ARG A 10 3.74 5.93 -25.97
CA ARG A 10 3.42 7.35 -26.21
C ARG A 10 1.94 7.68 -25.99
N GLY A 11 1.10 6.69 -25.74
CA GLY A 11 -0.35 6.87 -25.64
C GLY A 11 -1.03 7.26 -26.96
N GLU A 12 -0.39 6.96 -28.10
CA GLU A 12 -0.89 7.25 -29.46
C GLU A 12 -1.89 6.18 -29.96
N THR A 13 -2.43 5.37 -29.05
CA THR A 13 -3.40 4.31 -29.37
C THR A 13 -4.75 4.61 -28.72
N LYS A 14 -5.79 3.84 -29.09
CA LYS A 14 -7.12 3.95 -28.47
C LYS A 14 -7.14 3.74 -26.94
N TYR A 15 -6.08 3.16 -26.37
CA TYR A 15 -5.97 2.90 -24.93
C TYR A 15 -5.51 4.14 -24.14
N GLY A 16 -5.04 5.20 -24.82
CA GLY A 16 -4.62 6.45 -24.20
C GLY A 16 -3.28 6.32 -23.45
N SER A 17 -3.07 7.24 -22.51
CA SER A 17 -1.85 7.30 -21.69
C SER A 17 -1.75 6.17 -20.66
N LEU A 18 -0.54 5.96 -20.16
CA LEU A 18 -0.23 4.91 -19.18
C LEU A 18 -0.98 5.17 -17.86
N LYS A 19 -1.91 4.28 -17.52
CA LYS A 19 -2.71 4.39 -16.29
C LYS A 19 -1.88 4.06 -15.07
N TYR A 20 -1.05 3.02 -15.18
CA TYR A 20 -0.11 2.57 -14.16
C TYR A 20 1.34 2.90 -14.56
N LEU A 21 1.55 4.14 -15.04
CA LEU A 21 2.85 4.78 -15.30
C LEU A 21 3.98 3.79 -15.67
N ASP A 22 4.96 3.63 -14.79
CA ASP A 22 6.13 2.79 -14.94
C ASP A 22 5.80 1.30 -15.03
N GLN A 23 4.82 0.79 -14.29
CA GLN A 23 4.37 -0.60 -14.39
C GLN A 23 3.81 -0.92 -15.79
N ASP A 24 2.98 -0.05 -16.36
CA ASP A 24 2.50 -0.21 -17.74
C ASP A 24 3.65 -0.08 -18.75
N ALA A 25 4.55 0.88 -18.54
CA ALA A 25 5.71 1.08 -19.41
C ALA A 25 6.60 -0.17 -19.47
N LEU A 26 6.89 -0.79 -18.32
CA LEU A 26 7.69 -2.02 -18.23
C LEU A 26 6.96 -3.19 -18.91
N ASN A 27 5.67 -3.37 -18.65
CA ASN A 27 4.86 -4.43 -19.29
C ASN A 27 4.87 -4.32 -20.82
N ILE A 28 4.76 -3.10 -21.36
CA ILE A 28 4.82 -2.83 -22.80
C ILE A 28 6.24 -3.04 -23.34
N ALA A 29 7.26 -2.50 -22.66
CA ALA A 29 8.65 -2.58 -23.09
C ALA A 29 9.16 -4.03 -23.17
N PHE A 30 8.76 -4.87 -22.21
CA PHE A 30 9.08 -6.30 -22.21
C PHE A 30 8.18 -7.11 -23.14
N ASN A 31 7.09 -6.55 -23.68
CA ASN A 31 6.14 -7.24 -24.55
C ASN A 31 5.71 -8.59 -23.97
N MET A 32 5.41 -8.61 -22.67
CA MET A 32 5.09 -9.82 -21.89
C MET A 32 6.17 -10.92 -21.86
N ASN A 33 7.40 -10.66 -22.32
CA ASN A 33 8.52 -11.59 -22.22
C ASN A 33 9.14 -11.55 -20.81
N ASN A 34 8.37 -12.00 -19.81
CA ASN A 34 8.72 -11.94 -18.41
C ASN A 34 8.99 -13.34 -17.83
N ILE A 35 9.91 -13.43 -16.87
CA ILE A 35 10.02 -14.58 -15.98
C ILE A 35 9.01 -14.38 -14.85
N TYR A 36 8.07 -15.30 -14.70
CA TYR A 36 7.05 -15.23 -13.66
C TYR A 36 7.54 -15.90 -12.38
N LEU A 37 7.68 -15.11 -11.32
CA LEU A 37 8.03 -15.62 -9.99
C LEU A 37 6.79 -16.16 -9.28
N ALA A 38 7.01 -17.06 -8.33
CA ALA A 38 5.96 -17.53 -7.44
C ALA A 38 5.42 -16.38 -6.56
N LYS A 39 4.14 -16.45 -6.21
CA LYS A 39 3.41 -15.35 -5.54
C LYS A 39 3.98 -14.99 -4.17
N ASP A 40 4.62 -15.93 -3.49
CA ASP A 40 5.31 -15.72 -2.22
C ASP A 40 6.47 -14.71 -2.32
N PHE A 41 7.05 -14.50 -3.51
CA PHE A 41 8.06 -13.46 -3.77
C PHE A 41 7.48 -12.08 -4.05
N ASP A 42 6.15 -11.94 -4.15
CA ASP A 42 5.45 -10.65 -4.22
C ASP A 42 4.05 -10.79 -3.60
N THR A 43 4.01 -11.10 -2.29
CA THR A 43 2.74 -11.24 -1.57
C THR A 43 2.13 -9.87 -1.34
N ILE A 44 1.28 -9.44 -2.27
CA ILE A 44 0.57 -8.17 -2.20
C ILE A 44 -0.44 -8.19 -1.05
N TYR A 45 -0.30 -7.24 -0.12
CA TYR A 45 -1.22 -7.04 0.98
C TYR A 45 -1.57 -5.56 1.14
N THR A 46 -2.85 -5.24 1.41
CA THR A 46 -3.26 -3.87 1.70
C THR A 46 -3.84 -3.76 3.10
N LEU A 47 -3.31 -2.82 3.88
CA LEU A 47 -3.79 -2.54 5.24
C LEU A 47 -5.21 -2.00 5.26
N LYS A 48 -5.78 -1.58 4.11
CA LYS A 48 -7.22 -1.30 3.99
C LYS A 48 -8.08 -2.50 4.42
N ASN A 49 -7.60 -3.73 4.22
CA ASN A 49 -8.35 -4.93 4.57
C ASN A 49 -8.65 -5.01 6.07
N GLU A 50 -7.75 -4.47 6.91
CA GLU A 50 -7.89 -4.43 8.36
C GLU A 50 -9.07 -3.57 8.83
N LEU A 51 -9.54 -2.61 8.02
CA LEU A 51 -10.74 -1.82 8.34
C LEU A 51 -12.02 -2.66 8.33
N TYR A 52 -12.01 -3.79 7.63
CA TYR A 52 -13.17 -4.66 7.43
C TYR A 52 -13.03 -5.99 8.18
N ASP A 53 -11.89 -6.21 8.84
CA ASP A 53 -11.65 -7.39 9.67
C ASP A 53 -11.46 -6.98 11.14
N ARG A 54 -12.53 -7.05 11.91
CA ARG A 54 -12.48 -6.77 13.36
C ARG A 54 -11.61 -7.77 14.14
N SER A 55 -11.38 -8.96 13.59
CA SER A 55 -10.54 -9.96 14.25
C SER A 55 -9.05 -9.68 14.08
N HIS A 56 -8.67 -8.92 13.05
CA HIS A 56 -7.28 -8.72 12.64
C HIS A 56 -6.51 -10.04 12.44
N ARG A 57 -7.18 -11.08 11.93
CA ARG A 57 -6.60 -12.42 11.69
C ARG A 57 -6.68 -12.85 10.23
N LYS A 58 -7.59 -12.28 9.43
CA LYS A 58 -7.76 -12.67 8.02
C LYS A 58 -6.51 -12.44 7.18
N TYR A 59 -5.61 -11.54 7.60
CA TYR A 59 -4.34 -11.35 6.93
C TYR A 59 -3.51 -12.64 6.84
N GLN A 60 -3.66 -13.56 7.79
CA GLN A 60 -2.95 -14.85 7.85
C GLN A 60 -3.34 -15.80 6.71
N GLN A 61 -4.46 -15.54 6.02
CA GLN A 61 -4.84 -16.27 4.80
C GLN A 61 -4.03 -15.81 3.57
N THR A 62 -3.40 -14.64 3.65
CA THR A 62 -2.62 -14.04 2.55
C THR A 62 -1.12 -14.04 2.86
N ILE A 63 -0.75 -13.54 4.04
CA ILE A 63 0.63 -13.54 4.54
C ILE A 63 0.78 -14.80 5.38
N THR A 64 1.56 -15.75 4.88
CA THR A 64 1.72 -17.10 5.46
C THR A 64 3.20 -17.37 5.73
N ASP A 65 3.52 -18.51 6.35
CA ASP A 65 4.90 -18.93 6.58
C ASP A 65 5.70 -19.18 5.28
N LYS A 66 5.01 -19.32 4.14
CA LYS A 66 5.65 -19.41 2.82
C LYS A 66 6.03 -18.04 2.25
N THR A 67 5.44 -16.96 2.76
CA THR A 67 5.66 -15.62 2.21
C THR A 67 7.11 -15.19 2.37
N VAL A 68 7.78 -14.91 1.25
CA VAL A 68 9.17 -14.45 1.21
C VAL A 68 9.23 -12.92 1.23
N LEU A 69 8.36 -12.26 0.47
CA LEU A 69 8.29 -10.79 0.40
C LEU A 69 6.85 -10.31 0.52
N ILE A 70 6.62 -9.38 1.46
CA ILE A 70 5.32 -8.71 1.63
C ILE A 70 5.37 -7.35 0.92
N HIS A 71 4.47 -7.17 -0.05
CA HIS A 71 4.31 -5.91 -0.76
C HIS A 71 3.08 -5.16 -0.22
N TYR A 72 3.33 -4.21 0.69
CA TYR A 72 2.27 -3.38 1.26
C TYR A 72 1.78 -2.32 0.25
N THR A 73 0.67 -2.59 -0.42
CA THR A 73 0.06 -1.71 -1.44
C THR A 73 -1.04 -0.80 -0.89
N GLY A 74 -1.38 0.23 -1.66
CA GLY A 74 -2.40 1.22 -1.30
C GLY A 74 -1.86 2.38 -0.46
N ILE A 75 -2.78 3.24 -0.02
CA ILE A 75 -2.47 4.50 0.68
C ILE A 75 -1.95 4.25 2.10
N THR A 76 -2.56 3.32 2.83
CA THR A 76 -2.13 2.96 4.19
C THR A 76 -0.88 2.09 4.12
N LYS A 77 0.19 2.53 4.80
CA LYS A 77 1.48 1.86 4.85
C LYS A 77 1.84 1.53 6.30
N PRO A 78 2.62 0.47 6.56
CA PRO A 78 2.94 0.04 7.92
C PRO A 78 3.81 1.06 8.68
N TRP A 79 4.50 1.95 7.97
CA TRP A 79 5.24 3.07 8.59
C TRP A 79 4.36 4.27 8.97
N HIS A 80 3.04 4.21 8.78
CA HIS A 80 2.14 5.25 9.26
C HIS A 80 1.81 5.04 10.74
N SER A 81 1.84 6.12 11.53
CA SER A 81 1.61 6.08 12.98
C SER A 81 0.23 5.54 13.39
N TRP A 82 -0.73 5.58 12.47
CA TRP A 82 -2.12 5.15 12.66
C TRP A 82 -2.42 3.75 12.10
N ALA A 83 -1.41 3.03 11.63
CA ALA A 83 -1.56 1.74 10.93
C ALA A 83 -1.04 0.54 11.77
N GLY A 84 -1.27 0.58 13.09
CA GLY A 84 -0.80 -0.44 14.04
C GLY A 84 -1.62 -1.73 14.02
N TYR A 85 -1.42 -2.58 13.01
CA TYR A 85 -2.10 -3.87 12.85
C TYR A 85 -1.16 -5.07 13.03
N PRO A 86 -1.68 -6.26 13.40
CA PRO A 86 -0.91 -7.50 13.39
C PRO A 86 -0.24 -7.80 12.05
N SER A 87 -0.91 -7.51 10.92
CA SER A 87 -0.34 -7.65 9.58
C SER A 87 0.83 -6.72 9.29
N ALA A 88 1.01 -5.65 10.06
CA ALA A 88 2.16 -4.72 9.97
C ALA A 88 3.33 -5.12 10.88
N SER A 89 3.18 -6.16 11.71
CA SER A 89 4.23 -6.60 12.65
C SER A 89 5.55 -6.95 11.96
N TYR A 90 5.51 -7.58 10.78
CA TYR A 90 6.70 -7.92 9.99
C TYR A 90 7.54 -6.68 9.63
N PHE A 91 6.88 -5.58 9.23
CA PHE A 91 7.56 -4.31 9.01
C PHE A 91 8.15 -3.77 10.31
N ASN A 92 7.42 -3.84 11.42
CA ASN A 92 7.91 -3.34 12.71
C ASN A 92 9.13 -4.13 13.19
N ILE A 93 9.15 -5.46 13.05
CA ILE A 93 10.31 -6.30 13.38
C ILE A 93 11.52 -5.85 12.55
N ALA A 94 11.38 -5.70 11.24
CA ALA A 94 12.47 -5.24 10.37
C ALA A 94 12.94 -3.83 10.75
N ARG A 95 12.00 -2.93 11.05
CA ARG A 95 12.29 -1.56 11.47
C ARG A 95 13.06 -1.50 12.79
N GLU A 96 12.69 -2.29 13.79
CA GLU A 96 13.37 -2.33 15.10
C GLU A 96 14.83 -2.80 14.98
N GLN A 97 15.12 -3.64 13.98
CA GLN A 97 16.48 -4.10 13.66
C GLN A 97 17.24 -3.17 12.69
N SER A 98 16.63 -2.05 12.29
CA SER A 98 17.21 -1.12 11.34
C SER A 98 17.73 0.17 12.00
N PRO A 99 18.58 0.94 11.30
CA PRO A 99 18.94 2.29 11.72
C PRO A 99 17.74 3.24 11.89
N TRP A 100 16.61 2.93 11.24
CA TRP A 100 15.40 3.76 11.30
C TRP A 100 14.55 3.56 12.56
N LYS A 101 14.92 2.66 13.48
CA LYS A 101 14.14 2.38 14.70
C LYS A 101 13.84 3.63 15.54
N LYS A 102 14.79 4.58 15.58
CA LYS A 102 14.69 5.82 16.35
C LYS A 102 13.86 6.92 15.66
N TYR A 103 13.58 6.79 14.36
CA TYR A 103 12.83 7.80 13.62
C TYR A 103 11.33 7.62 13.82
N PRO A 104 10.54 8.67 14.06
CA PRO A 104 9.11 8.53 14.29
C PRO A 104 8.40 7.93 13.08
N LEU A 105 7.30 7.22 13.32
CA LEU A 105 6.38 6.80 12.26
C LEU A 105 5.75 8.04 11.59
N LYS A 106 5.37 7.89 10.33
CA LYS A 106 4.88 8.99 9.50
C LYS A 106 3.43 9.32 9.82
N GLU A 107 3.17 10.60 10.09
CA GLU A 107 1.83 11.17 10.17
C GLU A 107 1.17 11.35 8.80
N ALA A 108 -0.17 11.42 8.75
CA ALA A 108 -0.90 11.71 7.53
C ALA A 108 -0.63 13.15 7.02
N ARG A 109 -0.23 13.29 5.76
CA ARG A 109 0.11 14.59 5.14
C ARG A 109 -0.82 14.95 3.99
N THR A 110 -1.19 13.97 3.17
CA THR A 110 -2.07 14.17 2.01
C THR A 110 -3.55 14.04 2.39
N VAL A 111 -4.46 14.64 1.60
CA VAL A 111 -5.92 14.50 1.80
C VAL A 111 -6.34 13.02 1.79
N ALA A 112 -5.75 12.23 0.89
CA ALA A 112 -5.99 10.80 0.79
C ALA A 112 -5.54 10.04 2.04
N GLU A 113 -4.37 10.36 2.59
CA GLU A 113 -3.87 9.77 3.84
C GLU A 113 -4.73 10.18 5.03
N MET A 114 -5.13 11.45 5.14
CA MET A 114 -6.01 11.93 6.21
C MET A 114 -7.36 11.21 6.18
N GLN A 115 -7.91 10.98 4.98
CA GLN A 115 -9.14 10.21 4.83
C GLN A 115 -9.00 8.77 5.35
N LYS A 116 -7.83 8.16 5.20
CA LYS A 116 -7.59 6.82 5.74
C LYS A 116 -7.33 6.87 7.24
N GLN A 117 -6.50 7.81 7.71
CA GLN A 117 -6.13 7.94 9.12
C GLN A 117 -7.35 7.94 10.04
N TYR A 118 -8.36 8.80 9.82
CA TYR A 118 -9.51 8.84 10.71
C TYR A 118 -10.31 7.52 10.74
N LYS A 119 -10.40 6.82 9.59
CA LYS A 119 -11.09 5.52 9.49
C LYS A 119 -10.37 4.45 10.29
N HIS A 120 -9.04 4.43 10.21
CA HIS A 120 -8.22 3.50 10.96
C HIS A 120 -8.24 3.80 12.46
N LEU A 121 -8.17 5.08 12.87
CA LEU A 121 -8.30 5.46 14.27
C LEU A 121 -9.67 5.03 14.85
N PHE A 122 -10.76 5.16 14.10
CA PHE A 122 -12.06 4.63 14.53
C PHE A 122 -12.09 3.10 14.60
N ALA A 123 -11.44 2.41 13.67
CA ALA A 123 -11.34 0.95 13.71
C ALA A 123 -10.58 0.44 14.95
N HIS A 124 -9.58 1.20 15.43
CA HIS A 124 -8.85 0.91 16.67
C HIS A 124 -9.56 1.39 17.95
N GLY A 125 -10.73 2.04 17.84
CA GLY A 125 -11.42 2.62 19.00
C GLY A 125 -10.81 3.91 19.54
N GLU A 126 -9.86 4.52 18.82
CA GLU A 126 -9.24 5.80 19.19
C GLU A 126 -10.12 7.00 18.81
N TYR A 127 -11.35 7.04 19.33
CA TYR A 127 -12.41 7.93 18.85
C TYR A 127 -12.05 9.42 18.95
N ILE A 128 -11.42 9.86 20.03
CA ILE A 128 -11.01 11.28 20.19
C ILE A 128 -10.04 11.67 19.06
N LYS A 129 -8.98 10.88 18.86
CA LYS A 129 -8.01 11.13 17.77
C LYS A 129 -8.68 11.02 16.40
N GLY A 130 -9.58 10.06 16.23
CA GLY A 130 -10.35 9.85 15.00
C GLY A 130 -11.22 11.07 14.65
N ILE A 131 -11.93 11.65 15.62
CA ILE A 131 -12.74 12.87 15.43
C ILE A 131 -11.83 14.04 15.04
N THR A 132 -10.72 14.26 15.75
CA THR A 132 -9.77 15.32 15.41
C THR A 132 -9.20 15.14 13.99
N SER A 133 -8.84 13.92 13.60
CA SER A 133 -8.35 13.60 12.25
C SER A 133 -9.44 13.81 11.19
N LEU A 134 -10.70 13.44 11.48
CA LEU A 134 -11.84 13.67 10.59
C LEU A 134 -12.08 15.17 10.35
N ILE A 135 -12.03 16.00 11.40
CA ILE A 135 -12.16 17.46 11.26
C ILE A 135 -11.03 18.01 10.37
N LYS A 136 -9.78 17.63 10.63
CA LYS A 136 -8.63 18.03 9.79
C LYS A 136 -8.82 17.64 8.32
N TYR A 137 -9.30 16.42 8.06
CA TYR A 137 -9.61 15.96 6.72
C TYR A 137 -10.70 16.83 6.06
N LYS A 138 -11.77 17.15 6.79
CA LYS A 138 -12.90 17.95 6.28
C LYS A 138 -12.51 19.41 6.01
N LEU A 139 -11.58 19.98 6.76
CA LEU A 139 -11.09 21.35 6.54
C LEU A 139 -10.14 21.45 5.34
N LYS A 140 -9.46 20.37 4.96
CA LYS A 140 -8.55 20.32 3.81
C LYS A 140 -9.19 19.85 2.51
N LYS A 141 -10.38 19.24 2.57
CA LYS A 141 -11.14 18.80 1.40
C LYS A 141 -11.92 19.96 0.82
#